data_AF-A0A291IJC9-F1
#
_entry.id   AF-A0A291IJC9-F1
#
_cell.length_a   1.000
_cell.length_b   1.000
_cell.length_c   1.000
_cell.angle_alpha   90.00
_cell.angle_beta   90.00
_cell.angle_gamma   90.00
#
_symmetry.space_group_name_H-M   'P 1'
#
loop_
_entity.id
_entity.type
_entity.pdbx_description
1 polymer ?
#
loop_
_entity_poly.entity_id
_entity_poly.type
_entity_poly.pdbx_seq_one_letter_code
_entity_poly.pdbx_strand_id
1 'polypeptide(L)'
;MQESGKQAKAGHLMRLLNIPVARRFGVFDELHQFSDGRALSDHFRTQCAKHFGHAGVRFVEYLIQQGDADFANVLSHLETQFPCPDNQTARAASKFALYAMAGELAIEAGILPWPLGSALAACQAMYQQWTLARGSGLTEHRQILQNVSDFLLKHGDSKFTDKMNPQEKPRADRSGWYVDRAGERIYLFTSAALREAGGNFDFNRVLDALETAQWIVEHDKGKRSKKTAISGVGKLNLYWLQPNADEDHA
;
A
#
# COMPACT_ATOMS: atom_id res chain seq x y z
N MET A 1 5.48 20.00 -0.53
CA MET A 1 6.39 20.36 -1.64
C MET A 1 6.85 19.07 -2.30
N GLN A 2 6.24 18.73 -3.44
CA GLN A 2 6.77 17.76 -4.39
C GLN A 2 7.80 18.50 -5.23
N GLU A 3 9.08 18.20 -5.06
CA GLU A 3 10.12 18.61 -6.01
C GLU A 3 10.75 17.37 -6.65
N SER A 4 10.81 17.41 -7.98
CA SER A 4 11.52 16.47 -8.85
C SER A 4 10.94 15.06 -8.93
N GLY A 5 9.90 14.90 -9.78
CA GLY A 5 9.54 13.79 -10.70
C GLY A 5 10.21 12.40 -10.66
N LYS A 6 10.73 11.94 -9.54
CA LYS A 6 11.31 10.62 -9.33
C LYS A 6 10.57 9.98 -8.17
N GLN A 7 9.60 9.14 -8.52
CA GLN A 7 8.99 8.24 -7.55
C GLN A 7 10.09 7.38 -6.91
N ALA A 8 10.11 7.34 -5.57
CA ALA A 8 10.98 6.47 -4.83
C ALA A 8 10.70 5.02 -5.27
N LYS A 9 11.72 4.34 -5.81
CA LYS A 9 11.65 2.91 -6.18
C LYS A 9 11.09 2.13 -4.99
N ALA A 10 10.14 1.22 -5.23
CA ALA A 10 9.43 0.45 -4.20
C ALA A 10 10.35 -0.11 -3.09
N GLY A 11 11.59 -0.49 -3.40
CA GLY A 11 12.58 -0.96 -2.41
C GLY A 11 13.15 0.10 -1.43
N HIS A 12 13.09 1.40 -1.75
CA HIS A 12 13.50 2.49 -0.85
C HIS A 12 12.40 2.87 0.14
N LEU A 13 11.13 2.78 -0.27
CA LEU A 13 9.98 3.04 0.62
C LEU A 13 9.83 1.99 1.73
N MET A 14 10.46 0.83 1.60
CA MET A 14 10.44 -0.21 2.65
C MET A 14 11.52 -0.02 3.73
N ARG A 15 12.50 0.87 3.51
CA ARG A 15 13.55 1.14 4.51
C ARG A 15 13.11 2.14 5.57
N LEU A 16 12.13 2.99 5.25
CA LEU A 16 11.51 3.95 6.17
C LEU A 16 10.06 3.54 6.39
N LEU A 17 9.75 2.98 7.56
CA LEU A 17 8.37 2.69 7.94
C LEU A 17 7.67 4.01 8.22
N ASN A 18 6.76 4.42 7.33
CA ASN A 18 5.88 5.55 7.60
C ASN A 18 4.73 5.07 8.49
N ILE A 19 4.82 5.31 9.80
CA ILE A 19 3.81 4.91 10.77
C ILE A 19 2.79 6.06 10.90
N PRO A 20 1.54 5.88 10.45
CA PRO A 20 0.51 6.89 10.64
C PRO A 20 0.16 6.97 12.13
N VAL A 21 0.45 8.12 12.73
CA VAL A 21 0.15 8.39 14.14
C VAL A 21 -0.97 9.43 14.22
N ALA A 22 -2.20 8.94 14.13
CA ALA A 22 -3.41 9.70 14.43
C ALA A 22 -4.08 9.07 15.66
N ARG A 23 -3.77 9.64 16.83
CA ARG A 23 -4.25 9.25 18.15
C ARG A 23 -5.19 10.33 18.70
N ARG A 24 -5.75 10.09 19.89
CA ARG A 24 -6.79 10.94 20.49
C ARG A 24 -6.40 12.42 20.60
N PHE A 25 -5.13 12.70 20.92
CA PHE A 25 -4.61 14.05 21.10
C PHE A 25 -3.42 14.33 20.15
N GLY A 26 -3.60 14.04 18.86
CA GLY A 26 -2.55 14.13 17.86
C GLY A 26 -1.72 12.85 17.82
N VAL A 27 -0.52 12.84 18.39
CA VAL A 27 0.32 11.63 18.46
C VAL A 27 0.17 10.85 19.77
N PHE A 28 -0.62 11.37 20.74
CA PHE A 28 -0.77 10.80 22.08
C PHE A 28 -2.17 10.25 22.31
N ASP A 29 -2.26 9.19 23.12
CA ASP A 29 -3.53 8.67 23.67
C ASP A 29 -3.93 9.33 24.97
N GLU A 30 -2.94 9.68 25.78
CA GLU A 30 -3.09 10.29 27.09
C GLU A 30 -2.20 11.52 27.22
N LEU A 31 -2.67 12.50 27.99
CA LEU A 31 -1.96 13.77 28.20
C LEU A 31 -1.18 13.83 29.52
N HIS A 32 -1.24 12.81 30.38
CA HIS A 32 -0.50 12.75 31.65
C HIS A 32 -0.47 14.09 32.44
N GLN A 33 -1.66 14.66 32.70
CA GLN A 33 -1.88 15.92 33.44
C GLN A 33 -1.57 17.23 32.66
N PHE A 34 -1.16 17.15 31.40
CA PHE A 34 -1.03 18.32 30.53
C PHE A 34 -2.38 18.74 29.92
N SER A 35 -2.51 20.02 29.59
CA SER A 35 -3.76 20.61 29.08
C SER A 35 -4.12 20.15 27.66
N ASP A 36 -3.11 19.92 26.81
CA ASP A 36 -3.26 19.46 25.43
C ASP A 36 -1.97 18.79 24.93
N GLY A 37 -2.02 18.22 23.72
CA GLY A 37 -0.88 17.53 23.10
C GLY A 37 0.29 18.47 22.78
N ARG A 38 0.05 19.77 22.62
CA ARG A 38 1.10 20.76 22.40
C ARG A 38 1.88 20.99 23.69
N ALA A 39 1.21 21.19 24.82
CA ALA A 39 1.83 21.36 26.12
C ALA A 39 2.71 20.16 26.50
N LEU A 40 2.23 18.93 26.27
CA LEU A 40 3.03 17.71 26.46
C LEU A 40 4.24 17.66 25.52
N SER A 41 4.07 18.01 24.24
CA SER A 41 5.16 18.04 23.25
C SER A 41 6.24 19.07 23.60
N ASP A 42 5.83 20.27 24.01
CA ASP A 42 6.75 21.35 24.41
C ASP A 42 7.49 20.97 25.70
N HIS A 43 6.82 20.26 26.62
CA HIS A 43 7.46 19.69 27.81
C HIS A 43 8.53 18.67 27.43
N PHE A 44 8.22 17.68 26.58
CA PHE A 44 9.21 16.69 26.11
C PHE A 44 10.40 17.37 25.45
N ARG A 45 10.18 18.33 24.55
CA ARG A 45 11.26 19.08 23.89
C ARG A 45 12.19 19.75 24.91
N THR A 46 11.62 20.38 25.93
CA THR A 46 12.38 21.06 26.99
C THR A 46 13.19 20.08 27.84
N GLN A 47 12.59 18.95 28.23
CA GLN A 47 13.27 17.93 29.05
C GLN A 47 14.36 17.21 28.27
N CYS A 48 14.11 16.83 27.02
CA CYS A 48 15.11 16.17 26.16
C CYS A 48 16.33 17.07 25.87
N ALA A 49 16.15 18.39 25.85
CA ALA A 49 17.28 19.32 25.72
C ALA A 49 18.19 19.35 26.96
N LYS A 50 17.67 18.98 28.14
CA LYS A 50 18.41 18.95 29.41
C LYS A 50 18.90 17.55 29.78
N HIS A 51 18.16 16.53 29.38
CA HIS A 51 18.37 15.14 29.76
C HIS A 51 18.44 14.26 28.50
N PHE A 52 19.67 13.98 28.05
CA PHE A 52 19.94 13.15 26.89
C PHE A 52 21.17 12.25 27.14
N GLY A 53 21.29 11.18 26.36
CA GLY A 53 22.43 10.24 26.45
C GLY A 53 22.39 9.24 27.61
N HIS A 54 21.45 9.35 28.54
CA HIS A 54 21.37 8.45 29.72
C HIS A 54 20.95 7.01 29.38
N ALA A 55 19.84 6.85 28.64
CA ALA A 55 19.25 5.53 28.39
C ALA A 55 20.14 4.65 27.50
N GLY A 56 20.75 5.22 26.46
CA GLY A 56 21.55 4.46 25.50
C GLY A 56 22.79 3.83 26.11
N VAL A 57 23.53 4.56 26.95
CA VAL A 57 24.73 4.03 27.63
C VAL A 57 24.36 2.87 28.55
N ARG A 58 23.33 3.05 29.40
CA ARG A 58 22.84 1.99 30.30
C ARG A 58 22.34 0.76 29.54
N PHE A 59 21.70 0.97 28.39
CA PHE A 59 21.23 -0.12 27.56
C PHE A 59 22.38 -0.95 27.01
N VAL A 60 23.45 -0.31 26.52
CA VAL A 60 24.65 -1.00 26.03
C VAL A 60 25.36 -1.75 27.17
N GLU A 61 25.51 -1.12 28.34
CA GLU A 61 26.08 -1.78 29.52
C GLU A 61 25.30 -3.04 29.91
N TYR A 62 23.97 -2.95 29.91
CA TYR A 62 23.11 -4.10 30.18
C TYR A 62 23.28 -5.21 29.14
N LEU A 63 23.34 -4.87 27.85
CA LEU A 63 23.55 -5.85 26.78
C LEU A 63 24.89 -6.59 26.93
N ILE A 64 25.95 -5.88 27.30
CA ILE A 64 27.28 -6.49 27.55
C ILE A 64 27.21 -7.48 28.71
N GLN A 65 26.44 -7.17 29.76
CA GLN A 65 26.26 -8.05 30.92
C GLN A 65 25.50 -9.34 30.60
N GLN A 66 24.72 -9.38 29.52
CA GLN A 66 24.00 -10.60 29.10
C GLN A 66 24.90 -11.66 28.46
N GLY A 67 26.17 -11.34 28.14
CA GLY A 67 27.15 -12.31 27.63
C GLY A 67 26.68 -12.99 26.33
N ASP A 68 26.63 -14.32 26.34
CA ASP A 68 26.26 -15.16 25.20
C ASP A 68 24.73 -15.36 25.04
N ALA A 69 23.93 -14.40 25.51
CA ALA A 69 22.48 -14.46 25.33
C ALA A 69 22.10 -14.56 23.84
N ASP A 70 21.24 -15.54 23.52
CA ASP A 70 20.79 -15.78 22.15
C ASP A 70 19.65 -14.84 21.75
N PHE A 71 19.99 -13.56 21.56
CA PHE A 71 19.03 -12.56 21.09
C PHE A 71 18.48 -12.87 19.69
N ALA A 72 19.17 -13.68 18.88
CA ALA A 72 18.66 -14.10 17.59
C ALA A 72 17.46 -15.02 17.74
N ASN A 73 17.52 -15.98 18.67
CA ASN A 73 16.38 -16.83 19.00
C ASN A 73 15.22 -16.05 19.64
N VAL A 74 15.53 -15.10 20.54
CA VAL A 74 14.51 -14.22 21.14
C VAL A 74 13.80 -13.40 20.05
N LEU A 75 14.55 -12.80 19.13
CA LEU A 75 13.98 -12.04 18.02
C LEU A 75 13.12 -12.93 17.12
N SER A 76 13.62 -14.12 16.74
CA SER A 76 12.89 -15.09 15.94
C SER A 76 11.55 -15.47 16.58
N HIS A 77 11.53 -15.68 17.91
CA HIS A 77 10.29 -15.93 18.64
C HIS A 77 9.34 -14.73 18.58
N LEU A 78 9.83 -13.51 18.77
CA LEU A 78 9.02 -12.29 18.70
C LEU A 78 8.46 -12.05 17.30
N GLU A 79 9.21 -12.35 16.23
CA GLU A 79 8.74 -12.22 14.85
C GLU A 79 7.46 -13.04 14.60
N THR A 80 7.29 -14.19 15.26
CA THR A 80 6.05 -14.99 15.15
C THR A 80 4.80 -14.27 15.66
N GLN A 81 4.96 -13.22 16.49
CA GLN A 81 3.86 -12.44 17.04
C GLN A 81 3.41 -11.28 16.13
N PHE A 82 4.05 -11.11 14.96
CA PHE A 82 3.73 -10.09 13.98
C PHE A 82 3.30 -10.77 12.66
N PRO A 83 2.01 -11.18 12.52
CA PRO A 83 1.55 -11.92 11.35
C PRO A 83 1.73 -11.11 10.06
N CYS A 84 2.32 -11.74 9.04
CA CYS A 84 2.63 -11.12 7.75
C CYS A 84 2.01 -11.91 6.60
N PRO A 85 1.01 -11.37 5.87
CA PRO A 85 0.37 -12.09 4.77
C PRO A 85 1.21 -12.15 3.48
N ASP A 86 2.26 -11.32 3.34
CA ASP A 86 3.09 -11.25 2.13
C ASP A 86 4.58 -11.02 2.42
N ASN A 87 5.45 -11.35 1.45
CA ASN A 87 6.91 -11.17 1.59
C ASN A 87 7.33 -9.71 1.83
N GLN A 88 6.43 -8.76 1.54
CA GLN A 88 6.65 -7.34 1.77
C GLN A 88 6.31 -6.90 3.22
N THR A 89 5.40 -7.58 3.91
CA THR A 89 5.11 -7.37 5.34
C THR A 89 6.15 -8.01 6.24
N ALA A 90 6.81 -9.09 5.80
CA ALA A 90 7.86 -9.76 6.56
C ALA A 90 8.98 -8.81 7.04
N ARG A 91 9.46 -7.90 6.17
CA ARG A 91 10.51 -6.94 6.54
C ARG A 91 10.07 -5.89 7.57
N ALA A 92 8.79 -5.54 7.57
CA ALA A 92 8.26 -4.60 8.54
C ALA A 92 7.97 -5.28 9.87
N ALA A 93 7.37 -6.47 9.83
CA ALA A 93 7.18 -7.34 10.99
C ALA A 93 8.50 -7.54 11.75
N SER A 94 9.58 -7.89 11.04
CA SER A 94 10.93 -8.03 11.61
C SER A 94 11.42 -6.77 12.34
N LYS A 95 11.17 -5.57 11.79
CA LYS A 95 11.53 -4.31 12.46
C LYS A 95 10.69 -4.04 13.71
N PHE A 96 9.38 -4.28 13.65
CA PHE A 96 8.52 -4.12 14.83
C PHE A 96 8.88 -5.12 15.93
N ALA A 97 9.22 -6.36 15.57
CA ALA A 97 9.74 -7.35 16.51
C ALA A 97 11.05 -6.89 17.15
N LEU A 98 11.98 -6.32 16.37
CA LEU A 98 13.21 -5.75 16.88
C LEU A 98 12.97 -4.57 17.85
N TYR A 99 12.01 -3.69 17.53
CA TYR A 99 11.64 -2.58 18.42
C TYR A 99 10.99 -3.07 19.71
N ALA A 100 10.12 -4.09 19.63
CA ALA A 100 9.54 -4.75 20.79
C ALA A 100 10.65 -5.35 21.67
N MET A 101 11.56 -6.14 21.08
CA MET A 101 12.68 -6.74 21.81
C MET A 101 13.54 -5.69 22.54
N ALA A 102 13.92 -4.62 21.84
CA ALA A 102 14.72 -3.55 22.43
C ALA A 102 13.98 -2.86 23.60
N GLY A 103 12.67 -2.65 23.47
CA GLY A 103 11.85 -2.09 24.53
C GLY A 103 11.71 -3.02 25.73
N GLU A 104 11.45 -4.31 25.51
CA GLU A 104 11.36 -5.30 26.60
C GLU A 104 12.70 -5.45 27.35
N LEU A 105 13.83 -5.51 26.63
CA LEU A 105 15.15 -5.52 27.27
C LEU A 105 15.43 -4.24 28.07
N ALA A 106 14.95 -3.08 27.60
CA ALA A 106 15.10 -1.82 28.34
C ALA A 106 14.19 -1.78 29.60
N ILE A 107 13.04 -2.45 29.58
CA ILE A 107 12.19 -2.65 30.75
C ILE A 107 12.88 -3.59 31.75
N GLU A 108 13.40 -4.74 31.29
CA GLU A 108 14.13 -5.70 32.13
C GLU A 108 15.38 -5.07 32.77
N ALA A 109 16.07 -4.19 32.05
CA ALA A 109 17.20 -3.42 32.56
C ALA A 109 16.81 -2.31 33.56
N GLY A 110 15.51 -2.09 33.81
CA GLY A 110 15.00 -1.02 34.68
C GLY A 110 15.22 0.40 34.11
N ILE A 111 15.48 0.52 32.81
CA ILE A 111 15.68 1.80 32.12
C ILE A 111 14.32 2.45 31.83
N LEU A 112 13.35 1.64 31.39
CA LEU A 112 11.98 2.07 31.16
C LEU A 112 11.12 1.66 32.36
N PRO A 113 10.42 2.61 33.01
CA PRO A 113 9.56 2.32 34.16
C PRO A 113 8.19 1.80 33.70
N TRP A 114 8.17 0.87 32.76
CA TRP A 114 6.95 0.31 32.17
C TRP A 114 6.75 -1.14 32.64
N PRO A 115 5.51 -1.64 32.72
CA PRO A 115 5.25 -3.05 32.94
C PRO A 115 5.84 -3.92 31.82
N LEU A 116 6.31 -5.13 32.15
CA LEU A 116 6.74 -6.13 31.16
C LEU A 116 5.62 -6.41 30.15
N GLY A 117 5.97 -6.53 28.87
CA GLY A 117 5.03 -6.71 27.76
C GLY A 117 4.47 -5.41 27.17
N SER A 118 4.73 -4.26 27.79
CA SER A 118 4.21 -2.97 27.30
C SER A 118 4.81 -2.56 25.95
N ALA A 119 6.10 -2.84 25.73
CA ALA A 119 6.76 -2.48 24.48
C ALA A 119 6.27 -3.36 23.33
N LEU A 120 6.09 -4.65 23.59
CA LEU A 120 5.49 -5.60 22.65
C LEU A 120 4.07 -5.18 22.26
N ALA A 121 3.20 -4.90 23.24
CA ALA A 121 1.83 -4.48 22.99
C ALA A 121 1.76 -3.18 22.16
N ALA A 122 2.60 -2.19 22.49
CA ALA A 122 2.69 -0.95 21.73
C ALA A 122 3.13 -1.19 20.28
N CYS A 123 4.16 -2.03 20.06
CA CYS A 123 4.63 -2.37 18.73
C CYS A 123 3.57 -3.13 17.92
N GLN A 124 2.81 -4.04 18.53
CA GLN A 124 1.71 -4.75 17.88
C GLN A 124 0.60 -3.78 17.44
N ALA A 125 0.19 -2.85 18.32
CA ALA A 125 -0.80 -1.84 17.98
C ALA A 125 -0.34 -0.95 16.81
N MET A 126 0.92 -0.51 16.83
CA MET A 126 1.49 0.29 15.73
C MET A 126 1.63 -0.51 14.44
N TYR A 127 2.01 -1.79 14.51
CA TYR A 127 2.08 -2.68 13.34
C TYR A 127 0.71 -2.90 12.71
N GLN A 128 -0.34 -3.08 13.51
CA GLN A 128 -1.72 -3.21 13.02
C GLN A 128 -2.16 -1.92 12.31
N GLN A 129 -1.95 -0.75 12.93
CA GLN A 129 -2.27 0.53 12.30
C GLN A 129 -1.50 0.75 11.01
N TRP A 130 -0.21 0.42 11.02
CA TRP A 130 0.62 0.49 9.83
C TRP A 130 0.13 -0.45 8.72
N THR A 131 -0.26 -1.68 9.06
CA THR A 131 -0.80 -2.65 8.09
C THR A 131 -2.13 -2.18 7.50
N LEU A 132 -3.03 -1.65 8.33
CA LEU A 132 -4.31 -1.08 7.89
C LEU A 132 -4.09 0.10 6.94
N ALA A 133 -3.18 1.01 7.27
CA ALA A 133 -2.86 2.13 6.41
C ALA A 133 -2.12 1.72 5.14
N ARG A 134 -1.32 0.64 5.19
CA ARG A 134 -0.74 0.03 4.00
C ARG A 134 -1.77 -0.63 3.09
N GLY A 135 -2.96 -0.96 3.63
CA GLY A 135 -4.20 -1.12 2.87
C GLY A 135 -4.45 0.01 1.87
N SER A 136 -3.68 1.10 1.88
CA SER A 136 -3.47 2.01 0.75
C SER A 136 -3.21 1.33 -0.61
N GLY A 137 -2.77 0.06 -0.67
CA GLY A 137 -2.82 -0.72 -1.91
C GLY A 137 -4.24 -0.79 -2.48
N LEU A 138 -5.25 -1.04 -1.64
CA LEU A 138 -6.67 -0.91 -2.00
C LEU A 138 -7.02 0.52 -2.41
N THR A 139 -6.42 1.56 -1.81
CA THR A 139 -6.66 2.95 -2.24
C THR A 139 -6.01 3.29 -3.58
N GLU A 140 -4.82 2.74 -3.89
CA GLU A 140 -4.18 2.86 -5.21
C GLU A 140 -4.96 2.07 -6.25
N HIS A 141 -5.35 0.84 -5.94
CA HIS A 141 -6.21 0.02 -6.79
C HIS A 141 -7.53 0.76 -7.04
N ARG A 142 -8.18 1.31 -6.01
CA ARG A 142 -9.39 2.12 -6.14
C ARG A 142 -9.17 3.37 -6.99
N GLN A 143 -8.05 4.07 -6.82
CA GLN A 143 -7.71 5.22 -7.67
C GLN A 143 -7.46 4.82 -9.13
N ILE A 144 -6.84 3.67 -9.38
CA ILE A 144 -6.66 3.11 -10.73
C ILE A 144 -8.02 2.78 -11.35
N LEU A 145 -8.87 2.06 -10.61
CA LEU A 145 -10.22 1.69 -11.08
C LEU A 145 -11.04 2.95 -11.36
N GLN A 146 -10.96 3.96 -10.48
CA GLN A 146 -11.59 5.26 -10.70
C GLN A 146 -11.07 5.94 -11.97
N ASN A 147 -9.75 6.00 -12.17
CA ASN A 147 -9.19 6.61 -13.38
C ASN A 147 -9.67 5.91 -14.66
N VAL A 148 -9.78 4.57 -14.63
CA VAL A 148 -10.29 3.78 -15.76
C VAL A 148 -11.79 4.01 -15.99
N SER A 149 -12.59 4.09 -14.92
CA SER A 149 -14.00 4.46 -14.99
C SER A 149 -14.19 5.87 -15.54
N ASP A 150 -13.44 6.86 -15.04
CA ASP A 150 -13.50 8.25 -15.50
C ASP A 150 -13.11 8.36 -16.97
N PHE A 151 -12.11 7.58 -17.40
CA PHE A 151 -11.72 7.50 -18.80
C PHE A 151 -12.87 6.99 -19.67
N LEU A 152 -13.57 5.94 -19.24
CA LEU A 152 -14.72 5.39 -19.95
C LEU A 152 -15.90 6.35 -19.97
N LEU A 153 -16.18 7.03 -18.86
CA LEU A 153 -17.25 8.03 -18.79
C LEU A 153 -16.99 9.19 -19.77
N LYS A 154 -15.73 9.62 -19.89
CA LYS A 154 -15.34 10.73 -20.75
C LYS A 154 -15.18 10.36 -22.22
N HIS A 155 -14.71 9.14 -22.51
CA HIS A 155 -14.26 8.74 -23.84
C HIS A 155 -14.98 7.52 -24.43
N GLY A 156 -15.85 6.87 -23.68
CA GLY A 156 -16.56 5.64 -24.05
C GLY A 156 -17.23 5.73 -25.42
N ASP A 157 -18.07 6.74 -25.63
CA ASP A 157 -18.86 6.88 -26.87
C ASP A 157 -18.06 7.43 -28.06
N SER A 158 -16.91 8.08 -27.82
CA SER A 158 -16.14 8.77 -28.85
C SER A 158 -14.91 8.00 -29.34
N LYS A 159 -14.27 7.25 -28.43
CA LYS A 159 -13.00 6.54 -28.68
C LYS A 159 -13.13 5.02 -28.74
N PHE A 160 -14.28 4.45 -28.37
CA PHE A 160 -14.58 3.03 -28.53
C PHE A 160 -15.68 2.83 -29.56
N THR A 161 -15.58 1.74 -30.31
CA THR A 161 -16.50 1.46 -31.39
C THR A 161 -16.85 -0.02 -31.47
N ASP A 162 -17.98 -0.35 -32.09
CA ASP A 162 -18.41 -1.74 -32.18
C ASP A 162 -17.39 -2.58 -32.97
N LYS A 163 -16.88 -3.64 -32.33
CA LYS A 163 -15.96 -4.61 -32.94
C LYS A 163 -16.49 -5.25 -34.23
N MET A 164 -17.81 -5.38 -34.35
CA MET A 164 -18.47 -6.07 -35.47
C MET A 164 -18.85 -5.12 -36.61
N ASN A 165 -18.74 -3.81 -36.45
CA ASN A 165 -19.15 -2.85 -37.46
C ASN A 165 -18.19 -2.87 -38.68
N PRO A 166 -18.62 -3.40 -39.84
CA PRO A 166 -17.75 -3.56 -41.00
C PRO A 166 -17.57 -2.26 -41.80
N GLN A 167 -18.41 -1.24 -41.56
CA GLN A 167 -18.38 0.04 -42.27
C GLN A 167 -17.55 1.10 -41.55
N GLU A 168 -16.91 0.72 -40.45
CA GLU A 168 -16.22 1.66 -39.60
C GLU A 168 -14.89 2.13 -40.19
N LYS A 169 -14.75 3.45 -40.33
CA LYS A 169 -13.52 4.07 -40.83
C LYS A 169 -12.42 4.05 -39.76
N PRO A 170 -11.13 3.92 -40.16
CA PRO A 170 -10.01 4.10 -39.25
C PRO A 170 -10.11 5.44 -38.52
N ARG A 171 -9.96 5.44 -37.19
CA ARG A 171 -9.93 6.65 -36.35
C ARG A 171 -8.52 6.80 -35.81
N ALA A 172 -7.95 8.00 -35.93
CA ALA A 172 -6.59 8.29 -35.45
C ALA A 172 -6.48 8.22 -33.92
N ASP A 173 -7.52 8.64 -33.20
CA ASP A 173 -7.55 8.69 -31.73
C ASP A 173 -8.44 7.57 -31.12
N ARG A 174 -8.28 6.34 -31.64
CA ARG A 174 -9.04 5.17 -31.17
C ARG A 174 -8.41 4.58 -29.92
N SER A 175 -9.21 4.42 -28.87
CA SER A 175 -8.79 3.79 -27.62
C SER A 175 -9.08 2.28 -27.57
N GLY A 176 -10.07 1.83 -28.33
CA GLY A 176 -10.40 0.41 -28.40
C GLY A 176 -11.68 0.12 -29.18
N TRP A 177 -12.29 -1.00 -28.82
CA TRP A 177 -13.58 -1.45 -29.33
C TRP A 177 -14.50 -1.82 -28.17
N TYR A 178 -15.78 -2.06 -28.43
CA TYR A 178 -16.66 -2.71 -27.47
C TYR A 178 -17.40 -3.87 -28.13
N VAL A 179 -17.95 -4.74 -27.29
CA VAL A 179 -18.95 -5.73 -27.66
C VAL A 179 -20.04 -5.73 -26.60
N ASP A 180 -21.28 -5.68 -27.04
CA ASP A 180 -22.43 -5.81 -26.14
C ASP A 180 -22.80 -7.30 -26.06
N ARG A 181 -22.81 -7.87 -24.85
CA ARG A 181 -23.15 -9.27 -24.58
C ARG A 181 -24.15 -9.34 -23.43
N ALA A 182 -25.25 -10.06 -23.65
CA ALA A 182 -26.31 -10.21 -22.65
C ALA A 182 -26.83 -8.88 -22.06
N GLY A 183 -26.78 -7.80 -22.84
CA GLY A 183 -27.20 -6.46 -22.40
C GLY A 183 -26.12 -5.64 -21.69
N GLU A 184 -24.93 -6.21 -21.47
CA GLU A 184 -23.79 -5.54 -20.84
C GLU A 184 -22.70 -5.23 -21.85
N ARG A 185 -22.06 -4.07 -21.69
CA ARG A 185 -20.98 -3.61 -22.56
C ARG A 185 -19.63 -4.03 -22.04
N ILE A 186 -18.88 -4.80 -22.84
CA ILE A 186 -17.49 -5.15 -22.58
C ILE A 186 -16.59 -4.27 -23.45
N TYR A 187 -15.66 -3.56 -22.82
CA TYR A 187 -14.70 -2.69 -23.50
C TYR A 187 -13.41 -3.45 -23.80
N LEU A 188 -12.88 -3.30 -25.01
CA LEU A 188 -11.67 -3.94 -25.51
C LEU A 188 -10.60 -2.87 -25.71
N PHE A 189 -9.81 -2.63 -24.66
CA PHE A 189 -8.78 -1.61 -24.67
C PHE A 189 -7.55 -2.04 -25.47
N THR A 190 -6.97 -1.09 -26.19
CA THR A 190 -5.58 -1.18 -26.64
C THR A 190 -4.63 -1.01 -25.44
N SER A 191 -3.39 -1.50 -25.57
CA SER A 191 -2.38 -1.31 -24.52
C SER A 191 -2.05 0.17 -24.27
N ALA A 192 -2.03 1.00 -25.32
CA ALA A 192 -1.78 2.43 -25.21
C ALA A 192 -2.90 3.14 -24.45
N ALA A 193 -4.16 2.86 -24.80
CA ALA A 193 -5.31 3.45 -24.12
C ALA A 193 -5.43 2.99 -22.67
N LEU A 194 -5.12 1.73 -22.36
CA LEU A 194 -5.19 1.26 -20.98
C LEU A 194 -4.08 1.90 -20.11
N ARG A 195 -2.91 2.19 -20.67
CA ARG A 195 -1.88 2.98 -19.99
C ARG A 195 -2.35 4.41 -19.71
N GLU A 196 -2.97 5.04 -20.69
CA GLU A 196 -3.55 6.39 -20.54
C GLU A 196 -4.65 6.42 -19.46
N ALA A 197 -5.58 5.45 -19.52
CA ALA A 197 -6.66 5.31 -18.55
C ALA A 197 -6.14 4.99 -17.14
N GLY A 198 -5.02 4.28 -17.03
CA GLY A 198 -4.32 4.04 -15.77
C GLY A 198 -3.64 5.28 -15.18
N GLY A 199 -3.58 6.41 -15.89
CA GLY A 199 -2.96 7.65 -15.41
C GLY A 199 -1.45 7.52 -15.16
N ASN A 200 -0.99 7.98 -14.00
CA ASN A 200 0.44 8.00 -13.66
C ASN A 200 0.95 6.69 -13.03
N PHE A 201 0.13 5.63 -13.00
CA PHE A 201 0.50 4.35 -12.41
C PHE A 201 1.26 3.46 -13.40
N ASP A 202 2.16 2.61 -12.89
CA ASP A 202 2.86 1.61 -13.72
C ASP A 202 1.86 0.63 -14.34
N PHE A 203 2.13 0.20 -15.58
CA PHE A 203 1.20 -0.61 -16.33
C PHE A 203 0.90 -1.97 -15.69
N ASN A 204 1.88 -2.62 -15.05
CA ASN A 204 1.61 -3.88 -14.35
C ASN A 204 0.72 -3.65 -13.13
N ARG A 205 0.90 -2.53 -12.43
CA ARG A 205 0.05 -2.14 -11.29
C ARG A 205 -1.39 -1.90 -11.71
N VAL A 206 -1.60 -1.29 -12.88
CA VAL A 206 -2.93 -1.12 -13.48
C VAL A 206 -3.56 -2.47 -13.76
N LEU A 207 -2.80 -3.40 -14.36
CA LEU A 207 -3.28 -4.75 -14.65
C LEU A 207 -3.58 -5.55 -13.37
N ASP A 208 -2.78 -5.42 -12.32
CA ASP A 208 -3.02 -6.07 -11.03
C ASP A 208 -4.32 -5.57 -10.38
N ALA A 209 -4.60 -4.26 -10.49
CA ALA A 209 -5.84 -3.67 -9.99
C ALA A 209 -7.09 -4.23 -10.68
N LEU A 210 -7.05 -4.26 -12.01
CA LEU A 210 -8.16 -4.75 -12.83
C LEU A 210 -8.40 -6.25 -12.65
N GLU A 211 -7.34 -7.03 -12.46
CA GLU A 211 -7.43 -8.47 -12.18
C GLU A 211 -8.00 -8.72 -10.78
N THR A 212 -7.54 -7.96 -9.78
CA THR A 212 -8.01 -8.07 -8.38
C THR A 212 -9.49 -7.69 -8.26
N ALA A 213 -9.93 -6.64 -8.96
CA ALA A 213 -11.33 -6.21 -9.04
C ALA A 213 -12.18 -7.08 -9.99
N GLN A 214 -11.59 -8.10 -10.63
CA GLN A 214 -12.25 -8.98 -11.58
C GLN A 214 -12.85 -8.27 -12.81
N TRP A 215 -12.32 -7.10 -13.19
CA TRP A 215 -12.78 -6.38 -14.40
C TRP A 215 -12.28 -7.04 -15.68
N ILE A 216 -11.19 -7.83 -15.62
CA ILE A 216 -10.69 -8.57 -16.79
C ILE A 216 -11.55 -9.81 -17.01
N VAL A 217 -12.45 -9.76 -17.98
CA VAL A 217 -13.45 -10.82 -18.24
C VAL A 217 -12.99 -11.85 -19.27
N GLU A 218 -12.05 -11.51 -20.15
CA GLU A 218 -11.47 -12.46 -21.10
C GLU A 218 -9.98 -12.25 -21.32
N HIS A 219 -9.22 -13.35 -21.35
CA HIS A 219 -7.79 -13.33 -21.61
C HIS A 219 -7.30 -14.68 -22.18
N ASP A 220 -6.13 -14.68 -22.82
CA ASP A 220 -5.45 -15.91 -23.25
C ASP A 220 -4.74 -16.56 -22.06
N LYS A 221 -4.45 -17.87 -22.15
CA LYS A 221 -3.76 -18.63 -21.09
C LYS A 221 -2.42 -17.97 -20.72
N GLY A 222 -2.24 -17.67 -19.43
CA GLY A 222 -1.02 -17.06 -18.88
C GLY A 222 -0.83 -15.59 -19.27
N LYS A 223 -1.88 -14.92 -19.78
CA LYS A 223 -1.86 -13.50 -20.15
C LYS A 223 -3.04 -12.79 -19.51
N ARG A 224 -2.96 -11.46 -19.47
CA ARG A 224 -4.05 -10.55 -19.06
C ARG A 224 -4.76 -9.88 -20.26
N SER A 225 -4.42 -10.32 -21.47
CA SER A 225 -4.97 -9.82 -22.73
C SER A 225 -5.43 -11.00 -23.59
N LYS A 226 -6.35 -10.75 -24.52
CA LYS A 226 -6.84 -11.75 -25.48
C LYS A 226 -6.52 -11.36 -26.92
N LYS A 227 -5.97 -12.30 -27.69
CA LYS A 227 -5.80 -12.12 -29.14
C LYS A 227 -7.17 -12.13 -29.83
N THR A 228 -7.57 -10.98 -30.33
CA THR A 228 -8.92 -10.70 -30.81
C THR A 228 -8.91 -10.28 -32.27
N ALA A 229 -9.75 -10.92 -33.10
CA ALA A 229 -9.97 -10.50 -34.48
C ALA A 229 -10.95 -9.32 -34.53
N ILE A 230 -10.55 -8.24 -35.19
CA ILE A 230 -11.34 -7.02 -35.41
C ILE A 230 -11.63 -6.90 -36.90
N SER A 231 -12.89 -6.63 -37.25
CA SER A 231 -13.31 -6.42 -38.64
C SER A 231 -12.55 -5.26 -39.27
N GLY A 232 -12.00 -5.45 -40.48
CA GLY A 232 -11.26 -4.42 -41.21
C GLY A 232 -9.86 -4.06 -40.67
N VAL A 233 -9.42 -4.62 -39.54
CA VAL A 233 -8.10 -4.32 -38.93
C VAL A 233 -7.21 -5.55 -38.80
N GLY A 234 -7.77 -6.72 -38.50
CA GLY A 234 -7.02 -7.96 -38.27
C GLY A 234 -6.97 -8.36 -36.79
N LYS A 235 -5.93 -9.10 -36.38
CA LYS A 235 -5.84 -9.65 -35.01
C LYS A 235 -4.94 -8.80 -34.11
N LEU A 236 -5.46 -8.36 -32.96
CA LEU A 236 -4.77 -7.54 -31.97
C LEU A 236 -4.84 -8.17 -30.57
N ASN A 237 -3.87 -7.89 -29.70
CA ASN A 237 -3.99 -8.23 -28.28
C ASN A 237 -4.73 -7.09 -27.57
N LEU A 238 -5.90 -7.38 -27.01
CA LEU A 238 -6.75 -6.38 -26.35
C LEU A 238 -7.07 -6.81 -24.93
N TYR A 239 -7.32 -5.84 -24.07
CA TYR A 239 -7.73 -6.04 -22.68
C TYR A 239 -9.25 -5.95 -22.60
N TRP A 240 -9.89 -7.08 -22.29
CA TRP A 240 -11.35 -7.17 -22.23
C TRP A 240 -11.80 -6.82 -20.83
N LEU A 241 -12.32 -5.61 -20.68
CA LEU A 241 -12.69 -5.00 -19.42
C LEU A 241 -14.20 -4.81 -19.32
N GLN A 242 -14.76 -5.25 -18.20
CA GLN A 242 -16.12 -4.95 -17.80
C GLN A 242 -16.07 -4.28 -16.42
N PRO A 243 -16.19 -2.94 -16.36
CA PRO A 243 -16.33 -2.25 -15.08
C PRO A 243 -17.64 -2.65 -14.42
N ASN A 244 -17.59 -3.17 -13.20
CA ASN A 244 -18.78 -3.45 -12.42
C ASN A 244 -19.32 -2.13 -11.84
N ALA A 245 -20.63 -1.89 -11.98
CA ALA A 245 -21.28 -0.68 -11.49
C ALA A 245 -21.43 -0.62 -9.95
N ASP A 246 -21.13 -1.71 -9.24
CA ASP A 246 -21.56 -1.92 -7.85
C ASP A 246 -20.50 -1.65 -6.76
N GLU A 247 -19.33 -1.08 -7.07
CA GLU A 247 -18.30 -0.80 -6.04
C GLU A 247 -18.33 0.63 -5.43
N ASP A 248 -19.49 1.30 -5.46
CA ASP A 248 -19.63 2.62 -4.81
C ASP A 248 -20.18 2.58 -3.37
N HIS A 249 -20.39 1.41 -2.77
CA HIS A 249 -20.91 1.31 -1.39
C HIS A 249 -20.20 0.27 -0.51
N ALA A 250 -19.17 0.72 0.21
CA ALA A 250 -18.94 0.51 1.65
C ALA A 250 -17.62 1.16 2.10
#